data_AF-A0A136KXC8-F1
#
_entry.id   AF-A0A136KXC8-F1
#
_cell.length_a   1.000
_cell.length_b   1.000
_cell.length_c   1.000
_cell.angle_alpha   90.00
_cell.angle_beta   90.00
_cell.angle_gamma   90.00
#
_symmetry.space_group_name_H-M   'P 1'
#
loop_
_entity.id
_entity.type
_entity.pdbx_description
1 polymer ?
#
loop_
_entity_poly.entity_id
_entity_poly.type
_entity_poly.pdbx_seq_one_letter_code
_entity_poly.pdbx_strand_id
1 'polypeptide(L)'
;MVSDSFPFLLNSGRDLYHLNAATMTGRTENSRLRPTDTLDILPSDARRLGLEEGESVRIVSRFGEAVLPVRFDRGLRPGEVFATFHSPKVFLNKTTSTVRDRVTGTPEYKRTAVRIERLR
;
A
#
# COMPACT_ATOMS: atom_id res chain seq x y z
N MET A 1 0.19 14.64 -10.63
CA MET A 1 0.41 13.20 -10.34
C MET A 1 -0.76 12.71 -9.50
N VAL A 2 -0.93 13.25 -8.28
CA VAL A 2 -2.26 13.28 -7.66
C VAL A 2 -3.22 14.13 -8.50
N SER A 3 -4.50 13.80 -8.43
CA SER A 3 -5.60 14.45 -9.14
C SER A 3 -6.91 14.15 -8.40
N ASP A 4 -8.00 14.81 -8.74
CA ASP A 4 -9.30 14.55 -8.10
C ASP A 4 -9.74 13.08 -8.22
N SER A 5 -9.35 12.39 -9.30
CA SER A 5 -9.62 10.96 -9.49
C SER A 5 -8.74 10.03 -8.64
N PHE A 6 -7.56 10.50 -8.20
CA PHE A 6 -6.54 9.76 -7.45
C PHE A 6 -5.87 10.70 -6.42
N PRO A 7 -6.56 11.00 -5.31
CA PRO A 7 -6.15 12.08 -4.41
C PRO A 7 -5.03 11.69 -3.43
N PHE A 8 -4.71 10.41 -3.28
CA PHE A 8 -3.69 9.94 -2.34
C PHE A 8 -2.37 9.61 -3.03
N LEU A 9 -1.26 9.79 -2.31
CA LEU A 9 0.06 9.40 -2.75
C LEU A 9 0.51 8.13 -2.01
N LEU A 10 0.62 7.02 -2.75
CA LEU A 10 1.11 5.73 -2.24
C LEU A 10 2.64 5.67 -2.29
N ASN A 11 3.22 5.31 -1.15
CA ASN A 11 4.60 4.87 -1.02
C ASN A 11 4.64 3.40 -0.58
N SER A 12 5.51 2.61 -1.22
CA SER A 12 5.72 1.21 -0.84
C SER A 12 6.95 1.06 0.05
N GLY A 13 6.97 0.10 0.97
CA GLY A 13 8.16 -0.14 1.79
C GLY A 13 8.21 -1.51 2.42
N ARG A 14 8.96 -1.62 3.51
CA ARG A 14 9.19 -2.87 4.23
C ARG A 14 8.92 -2.65 5.70
N ASP A 15 8.51 -3.70 6.37
CA ASP A 15 8.51 -3.78 7.82
C ASP A 15 9.71 -4.58 8.34
N LEU A 16 9.75 -4.76 9.67
CA LEU A 16 10.81 -5.50 10.35
C LEU A 16 10.73 -7.02 10.12
N TYR A 17 9.54 -7.56 9.91
CA TYR A 17 9.24 -8.99 10.04
C TYR A 17 9.43 -9.73 8.72
N HIS A 18 9.31 -9.04 7.59
CA HIS A 18 9.34 -9.65 6.28
C HIS A 18 10.39 -9.08 5.33
N LEU A 19 11.10 -9.99 4.67
CA LEU A 19 12.09 -9.66 3.67
C LEU A 19 11.49 -9.74 2.26
N ASN A 20 11.40 -8.60 1.57
CA ASN A 20 10.96 -8.49 0.18
C ASN A 20 9.69 -9.34 -0.09
N ALA A 21 9.69 -10.27 -1.05
CA ALA A 21 8.50 -11.08 -1.36
C ALA A 21 8.17 -12.18 -0.32
N ALA A 22 8.77 -12.12 0.87
CA ALA A 22 8.57 -13.05 1.99
C ALA A 22 8.73 -14.54 1.65
N THR A 23 9.44 -14.88 0.58
CA THR A 23 9.67 -16.29 0.16
C THR A 23 10.44 -17.08 1.20
N MET A 24 11.25 -16.40 2.02
CA MET A 24 11.97 -16.96 3.16
C MET A 24 11.20 -16.71 4.47
N THR A 25 10.99 -15.43 4.83
CA THR A 25 10.44 -15.03 6.14
C THR A 25 8.97 -15.42 6.32
N GLY A 26 8.19 -15.54 5.24
CA GLY A 26 6.80 -15.97 5.30
C GLY A 26 6.61 -17.44 5.69
N ARG A 27 7.69 -18.23 5.71
CA ARG A 27 7.70 -19.65 6.14
C ARG A 27 8.21 -19.83 7.57
N THR A 28 8.37 -18.73 8.30
CA THR A 28 8.82 -18.71 9.70
C THR A 28 7.72 -18.18 10.60
N GLU A 29 7.96 -18.22 11.91
CA GLU A 29 7.06 -17.66 12.92
C GLU A 29 6.85 -16.15 12.79
N ASN A 30 7.70 -15.43 12.03
CA ASN A 30 7.51 -14.02 11.70
C ASN A 30 6.15 -13.76 11.02
N SER A 31 5.62 -14.73 10.29
CA SER A 31 4.29 -14.65 9.66
C SER A 31 3.16 -14.40 10.65
N ARG A 32 3.33 -14.74 11.94
CA ARG A 32 2.36 -14.45 12.99
C ARG A 32 2.44 -13.00 13.48
N LEU A 33 3.60 -12.36 13.37
CA LEU A 33 3.84 -10.98 13.80
C LEU A 33 3.25 -9.97 12.80
N ARG A 34 3.28 -10.31 11.50
CA ARG A 34 2.63 -9.53 10.44
C ARG A 34 1.96 -10.45 9.41
N PRO A 35 0.70 -10.87 9.62
CA PRO A 35 0.06 -11.87 8.76
C PRO A 35 -0.18 -11.46 7.31
N THR A 36 -0.27 -10.15 7.04
CA THR A 36 -0.51 -9.61 5.69
C THR A 36 0.03 -8.19 5.57
N ASP A 37 0.21 -7.73 4.34
CA ASP A 37 0.39 -6.30 4.04
C ASP A 37 -0.88 -5.53 4.40
N THR A 38 -0.70 -4.28 4.84
CA THR A 38 -1.78 -3.35 5.22
C THR A 38 -1.65 -2.05 4.44
N LEU A 39 -2.76 -1.31 4.31
CA LEU A 39 -2.75 0.07 3.88
C LEU A 39 -2.69 0.97 5.11
N ASP A 40 -1.53 1.53 5.35
CA ASP A 40 -1.30 2.46 6.42
C ASP A 40 -1.81 3.85 6.01
N ILE A 41 -2.67 4.44 6.83
CA ILE A 41 -3.32 5.72 6.55
C ILE A 41 -3.44 6.55 7.83
N LEU A 42 -3.35 7.88 7.68
CA LEU A 42 -3.58 8.80 8.79
C LEU A 42 -5.04 8.69 9.29
N PRO A 43 -5.30 8.61 10.62
CA PRO A 43 -6.66 8.47 11.13
C PRO A 43 -7.65 9.53 10.67
N SER A 44 -7.19 10.77 10.42
CA SER A 44 -8.08 11.84 9.93
C SER A 44 -8.54 11.61 8.49
N ASP A 45 -7.68 11.04 7.64
CA ASP A 45 -8.05 10.74 6.26
C ASP A 45 -8.94 9.50 6.19
N ALA A 46 -8.64 8.48 7.00
CA ALA A 46 -9.53 7.33 7.16
C ALA A 46 -10.95 7.77 7.60
N ARG A 47 -11.06 8.66 8.59
CA ARG A 47 -12.36 9.20 9.03
C ARG A 47 -13.09 9.97 7.92
N ARG A 48 -12.38 10.77 7.12
CA ARG A 48 -12.99 11.47 5.97
C ARG A 48 -13.56 10.51 4.93
N LEU A 49 -12.93 9.34 4.79
CA LEU A 49 -13.37 8.26 3.91
C LEU A 49 -14.38 7.30 4.56
N GLY A 50 -14.67 7.47 5.86
CA GLY A 50 -15.55 6.57 6.63
C GLY A 50 -14.99 5.16 6.77
N LEU A 51 -13.66 5.03 6.89
CA LEU A 51 -12.95 3.75 7.03
C LEU A 51 -12.69 3.40 8.50
N GLU A 52 -12.76 2.11 8.80
CA GLU A 52 -12.42 1.56 10.11
C GLU A 52 -11.05 0.84 10.10
N GLU A 53 -10.41 0.76 11.28
CA GLU A 53 -9.17 -0.01 11.46
C GLU A 53 -9.44 -1.49 11.14
N GLY A 54 -8.61 -2.12 10.31
CA GLY A 54 -8.76 -3.51 9.89
C GLY A 54 -9.76 -3.74 8.74
N GLU A 55 -10.58 -2.75 8.37
CA GLU A 55 -11.50 -2.85 7.23
C GLU A 55 -10.70 -3.10 5.93
N SER A 56 -11.14 -4.06 5.12
CA SER A 56 -10.51 -4.31 3.82
C SER A 56 -10.96 -3.29 2.78
N VAL A 57 -10.00 -2.65 2.13
CA VAL A 57 -10.25 -1.64 1.09
C VAL A 57 -9.56 -2.03 -0.21
N ARG A 58 -10.11 -1.55 -1.33
CA ARG A 58 -9.43 -1.59 -2.63
C ARG A 58 -8.66 -0.29 -2.82
N ILE A 59 -7.37 -0.41 -3.10
CA ILE A 59 -6.55 0.69 -3.61
C ILE A 59 -6.48 0.61 -5.12
N VAL A 60 -6.82 1.72 -5.79
CA VAL A 60 -6.89 1.80 -7.26
C VAL A 60 -5.91 2.84 -7.75
N SER A 61 -5.07 2.46 -8.70
CA SER A 61 -4.19 3.34 -9.45
C SER A 61 -4.58 3.32 -10.94
N ARG A 62 -3.89 4.10 -11.76
CA ARG A 62 -4.01 4.00 -13.23
C ARG A 62 -3.47 2.68 -13.81
N PHE A 63 -2.65 1.95 -13.04
CA PHE A 63 -1.92 0.77 -13.50
C PHE A 63 -2.58 -0.55 -13.05
N GLY A 64 -3.50 -0.47 -12.09
CA GLY A 64 -4.17 -1.62 -11.50
C GLY A 64 -4.59 -1.35 -10.07
N GLU A 65 -4.99 -2.42 -9.39
CA GLU A 65 -5.56 -2.39 -8.05
C GLU A 65 -5.00 -3.49 -7.15
N ALA A 66 -5.14 -3.29 -5.84
CA ALA A 66 -4.88 -4.30 -4.82
C ALA A 66 -5.90 -4.15 -3.68
N VAL A 67 -6.12 -5.23 -2.94
CA VAL A 67 -7.01 -5.26 -1.76
C VAL A 67 -6.20 -5.61 -0.53
N LEU A 68 -6.33 -4.80 0.52
CA LEU A 68 -5.60 -4.95 1.77
C LEU A 68 -6.34 -4.27 2.93
N PRO A 69 -6.19 -4.77 4.16
CA PRO A 69 -6.80 -4.17 5.34
C PRO A 69 -6.15 -2.82 5.69
N VAL A 70 -6.97 -1.91 6.18
CA VAL A 70 -6.54 -0.60 6.68
C VAL A 70 -5.81 -0.74 8.00
N ARG A 71 -4.72 0.02 8.16
CA ARG A 71 -4.05 0.23 9.45
C ARG A 71 -3.90 1.71 9.72
N PHE A 72 -4.24 2.18 10.92
CA PHE A 72 -4.02 3.59 11.24
C PHE A 72 -2.58 3.85 11.65
N ASP A 73 -2.01 4.92 11.09
CA ASP A 73 -0.66 5.36 11.41
C ASP A 73 -0.62 6.89 11.60
N ARG A 74 -0.29 7.33 12.83
CA ARG A 74 -0.20 8.75 13.18
C ARG A 74 1.12 9.41 12.73
N GLY A 75 2.08 8.62 12.25
CA GLY A 75 3.35 9.11 11.71
C GLY A 75 3.26 9.54 10.25
N LEU A 76 2.16 9.25 9.55
CA LEU A 76 1.94 9.64 8.17
C LEU A 76 1.50 11.10 8.05
N ARG A 77 1.74 11.70 6.88
CA ARG A 77 1.23 13.03 6.52
C ARG A 77 -0.14 12.91 5.86
N PRO A 78 -1.02 13.92 6.00
CA PRO A 78 -2.30 13.93 5.30
C PRO A 78 -2.14 13.75 3.78
N GLY A 79 -2.96 12.90 3.18
CA GLY A 79 -2.93 12.59 1.75
C GLY A 79 -1.83 11.59 1.33
N GLU A 80 -0.96 11.17 2.25
CA GLU A 80 0.02 10.10 2.01
C GLU A 80 -0.47 8.78 2.61
N VAL A 81 -0.24 7.69 1.88
CA VAL A 81 -0.51 6.34 2.34
C VAL A 81 0.70 5.44 2.11
N PHE A 82 0.86 4.45 2.97
CA PHE A 82 1.97 3.52 2.91
C PHE A 82 1.46 2.08 2.85
N ALA A 83 2.14 1.23 2.10
CA ALA A 83 1.87 -0.20 2.13
C ALA A 83 3.15 -1.01 1.94
N THR A 84 3.17 -2.21 2.51
CA THR A 84 4.21 -3.20 2.28
C THR A 84 3.86 -4.08 1.09
N PHE A 85 4.85 -4.79 0.53
CA PHE A 85 4.70 -5.61 -0.68
C PHE A 85 5.12 -7.08 -0.45
N HIS A 86 4.96 -7.56 0.77
CA HIS A 86 5.46 -8.87 1.19
C HIS A 86 4.54 -10.02 0.78
N SER A 87 3.24 -9.79 0.78
CA SER A 87 2.21 -10.81 0.58
C SER A 87 1.86 -10.99 -0.91
N PRO A 88 2.04 -12.20 -1.48
CA PRO A 88 1.59 -12.48 -2.83
C PRO A 88 0.05 -12.50 -2.97
N LYS A 89 -0.69 -12.56 -1.86
CA LYS A 89 -2.16 -12.47 -1.87
C LYS A 89 -2.64 -11.04 -2.16
N VAL A 90 -1.94 -10.05 -1.62
CA VAL A 90 -2.21 -8.62 -1.87
C VAL A 90 -1.64 -8.20 -3.22
N PHE A 91 -0.39 -8.59 -3.48
CA PHE A 91 0.37 -8.29 -4.68
C PHE A 91 0.35 -6.79 -5.07
N LEU A 92 0.78 -5.95 -4.11
CA LEU A 92 0.73 -4.47 -4.19
C LEU A 92 1.29 -3.89 -5.49
N ASN A 93 2.33 -4.52 -6.06
CA ASN A 93 3.02 -4.02 -7.26
C ASN A 93 2.13 -3.92 -8.51
N LYS A 94 0.92 -4.50 -8.51
CA LYS A 94 -0.10 -4.23 -9.54
C LYS A 94 -0.51 -2.76 -9.63
N THR A 95 -0.34 -2.01 -8.55
CA THR A 95 -0.63 -0.57 -8.51
C THR A 95 0.55 0.28 -8.98
N THR A 96 1.75 -0.30 -9.14
CA THR A 96 2.97 0.46 -9.41
C THR A 96 3.03 0.92 -10.85
N SER A 97 3.55 2.13 -11.03
CA SER A 97 3.81 2.76 -12.32
C SER A 97 4.68 1.91 -13.24
N THR A 98 4.35 1.91 -14.53
CA THR A 98 5.21 1.33 -15.58
C THR A 98 6.37 2.25 -15.97
N VAL A 99 6.39 3.49 -15.45
CA VAL A 99 7.45 4.47 -15.69
C VAL A 99 8.75 4.00 -15.06
N ARG A 100 9.84 4.21 -15.80
CA ARG A 100 11.20 3.86 -15.39
C ARG A 100 12.11 5.07 -15.55
N ASP A 101 13.12 5.13 -14.69
CA ASP A 101 14.22 6.07 -14.82
C ASP A 101 14.90 5.92 -16.19
N ARG A 102 15.21 7.05 -16.83
CA ARG A 102 15.73 7.07 -18.21
C ARG A 102 17.17 6.57 -18.32
N VAL A 103 17.95 6.65 -17.24
CA VAL A 103 19.38 6.29 -17.25
C VAL A 103 19.56 4.84 -16.82
N THR A 104 18.90 4.44 -15.74
CA THR A 104 19.12 3.15 -15.08
C THR A 104 18.02 2.12 -15.33
N GLY A 105 16.87 2.54 -15.87
CA GLY A 105 15.70 1.67 -16.06
C GLY A 105 14.99 1.28 -14.75
N THR A 106 15.35 1.90 -13.63
CA THR A 106 14.78 1.64 -12.31
C THR A 106 13.30 2.04 -12.26
N PRO A 107 12.38 1.17 -11.80
CA PRO A 107 10.95 1.50 -11.70
C PRO A 107 10.61 2.52 -10.60
N GLU A 108 9.51 3.26 -10.82
CA GLU A 108 8.94 4.21 -9.86
C GLU A 108 8.11 3.52 -8.76
N TYR A 109 8.76 2.94 -7.75
CA TYR A 109 8.06 2.23 -6.65
C TYR A 109 7.52 3.12 -5.53
N LYS A 110 8.12 4.29 -5.32
CA LYS A 110 7.92 5.11 -4.10
C LYS A 110 6.92 6.23 -4.28
N ARG A 111 6.26 6.27 -5.44
CA ARG A 111 5.38 7.37 -5.79
C ARG A 111 4.33 6.92 -6.80
N THR A 112 3.13 6.58 -6.32
CA THR A 112 1.98 6.27 -7.19
C THR A 112 0.75 7.01 -6.69
N ALA A 113 0.04 7.73 -7.56
CA ALA A 113 -1.24 8.32 -7.20
C ALA A 113 -2.34 7.25 -7.18
N VAL A 114 -3.11 7.21 -6.08
CA VAL A 114 -4.16 6.20 -5.85
C VAL A 114 -5.45 6.83 -5.33
N ARG A 115 -6.55 6.08 -5.48
CA ARG A 115 -7.83 6.27 -4.78
C ARG A 115 -8.08 5.06 -3.90
N ILE A 116 -8.77 5.28 -2.78
CA ILE A 116 -9.16 4.23 -1.85
C ILE A 116 -10.67 4.04 -1.96
N GLU A 117 -11.11 2.80 -2.12
CA GLU A 117 -12.51 2.41 -2.27
C GLU A 117 -12.88 1.36 -1.22
N ARG A 118 -14.05 1.52 -0.63
CA ARG A 118 -14.63 0.52 0.28
C ARG A 118 -15.10 -0.69 -0.50
N LEU A 119 -14.92 -1.88 0.06
CA LEU A 119 -15.53 -3.10 -0.46
C LEU A 119 -16.96 -3.17 0.07
N ARG A 120 -17.93 -3.34 -0.83
CA ARG A 120 -19.34 -3.53 -0.45
C ARG A 120 -19.59 -4.92 0.09
#